data_AF-A0A947W9Y6-F1
#
_entry.id   AF-A0A947W9Y6-F1
#
_cell.length_a   1.000
_cell.length_b   1.000
_cell.length_c   1.000
_cell.angle_alpha   90.00
_cell.angle_beta   90.00
_cell.angle_gamma   90.00
#
_symmetry.space_group_name_H-M   'P 1'
#
loop_
_entity.id
_entity.type
_entity.pdbx_description
1 polymer ?
#
loop_
_entity_poly.entity_id
_entity_poly.type
_entity_poly.pdbx_seq_one_letter_code
_entity_poly.pdbx_strand_id
1 'polypeptide(L)'
;MIIKVKVFPNSKKESVVQKEADFFEVRVKAKPKQGEANKAVINILAKFFNVKLGDVKIIKGAKVKNKVFEIRGVKSQIEKAGEILKKGGIIAYPTDTVYGIGCNAFDDKAVKKILDIKGRVPNNALLVAVSDFRMMEEIVFVKEKERRFMEKFLPGPIAFILPKKPKISDLVTGGKKTIGIRMPDSKETLEIITKAGFPIITTSANFSGKKPAVKSEDIDLKVDFVVEGKCKYKKPSTIVDLIKKTIVREGEGAEKIKKALSTEFSL
;
A
#
# COMPACT_ATOMS: atom_id res chain seq x y z
N MET A 1 14.52 3.69 -16.02
CA MET A 1 14.99 2.29 -16.17
C MET A 1 15.47 2.06 -17.59
N ILE A 2 16.39 1.11 -17.78
CA ILE A 2 16.86 0.68 -19.10
C ILE A 2 16.30 -0.72 -19.37
N ILE A 3 15.73 -0.94 -20.56
CA ILE A 3 15.13 -2.21 -20.96
C ILE A 3 15.61 -2.65 -22.34
N LYS A 4 15.66 -3.95 -22.57
CA LYS A 4 15.89 -4.61 -23.86
C LYS A 4 14.55 -4.99 -24.48
N VAL A 5 14.37 -4.69 -25.76
CA VAL A 5 13.12 -4.94 -26.48
C VAL A 5 13.40 -5.67 -27.78
N LYS A 6 12.78 -6.83 -27.96
CA LYS A 6 12.72 -7.53 -29.26
C LYS A 6 11.43 -7.14 -29.97
N VAL A 7 11.57 -6.47 -31.11
CA VAL A 7 10.46 -5.92 -31.90
C VAL A 7 10.03 -6.88 -33.01
N PHE A 8 8.72 -7.11 -33.09
CA PHE A 8 8.06 -7.91 -34.12
C PHE A 8 7.08 -7.02 -34.91
N PRO A 9 7.54 -6.35 -35.98
CA PRO A 9 6.67 -5.55 -36.84
C PRO A 9 5.76 -6.44 -37.71
N ASN A 10 4.80 -5.84 -38.40
CA ASN A 10 3.79 -6.54 -39.22
C ASN A 10 2.98 -7.60 -38.46
N SER A 11 2.81 -7.44 -37.15
CA SER A 11 2.02 -8.38 -36.35
C SER A 11 0.52 -8.14 -36.52
N LYS A 12 -0.29 -9.20 -36.50
CA LYS A 12 -1.78 -9.09 -36.56
C LYS A 12 -2.36 -8.28 -35.41
N LYS A 13 -1.72 -8.33 -34.23
CA LYS A 13 -2.11 -7.63 -33.01
C LYS A 13 -0.91 -6.91 -32.39
N GLU A 14 -1.21 -5.87 -31.63
CA GLU A 14 -0.22 -5.15 -30.83
C GLU A 14 -0.17 -5.76 -29.42
N SER A 15 1.03 -5.90 -28.88
CA SER A 15 1.21 -6.43 -27.52
C SER A 15 2.58 -6.11 -26.96
N VAL A 16 2.67 -5.95 -25.65
CA VAL A 16 3.92 -5.91 -24.89
C VAL A 16 3.90 -7.10 -23.94
N VAL A 17 4.93 -7.94 -23.99
CA VAL A 17 5.08 -9.10 -23.11
C VAL A 17 6.42 -8.98 -22.40
N GLN A 18 6.39 -8.90 -21.07
CA GLN A 18 7.60 -8.99 -20.26
C GLN A 18 8.04 -10.45 -20.18
N LYS A 19 9.29 -10.73 -20.54
CA LYS A 19 9.89 -12.07 -20.47
C LYS A 19 10.79 -12.20 -19.26
N GLU A 20 11.53 -11.14 -18.96
CA GLU A 20 12.41 -11.03 -17.78
C GLU A 20 12.29 -9.62 -17.20
N ALA A 21 12.96 -9.35 -16.07
CA ALA A 21 12.89 -8.05 -15.41
C ALA A 21 13.21 -6.87 -16.35
N ASP A 22 14.21 -7.00 -17.23
CA ASP A 22 14.65 -5.98 -18.18
C ASP A 22 14.39 -6.34 -19.66
N PHE A 23 13.74 -7.47 -19.97
CA PHE A 23 13.56 -7.95 -21.35
C PHE A 23 12.08 -8.08 -21.75
N PHE A 24 11.74 -7.46 -22.88
CA PHE A 24 10.37 -7.37 -23.40
C PHE A 24 10.28 -7.77 -24.87
N GLU A 25 9.20 -8.45 -25.24
CA GLU A 25 8.81 -8.66 -26.62
C GLU A 25 7.66 -7.71 -26.98
N VAL A 26 7.86 -6.92 -28.04
CA VAL A 26 6.88 -5.93 -28.49
C VAL A 26 6.44 -6.23 -29.91
N ARG A 27 5.14 -6.41 -30.08
CA ARG A 27 4.49 -6.64 -31.37
C ARG A 27 3.77 -5.37 -31.78
N VAL A 28 3.99 -4.91 -33.02
CA VAL A 28 3.33 -3.74 -33.60
C VAL A 28 2.79 -4.06 -34.98
N LYS A 29 1.68 -3.42 -35.36
CA LYS A 29 1.12 -3.54 -36.72
C LYS A 29 1.95 -2.77 -37.75
N ALA A 30 2.59 -1.68 -37.32
CA ALA A 30 3.38 -0.81 -38.18
C ALA A 30 4.50 -1.55 -38.93
N LYS A 31 4.71 -1.13 -40.18
CA LYS A 31 5.76 -1.69 -41.05
C LYS A 31 7.13 -1.17 -40.60
N PRO A 32 8.22 -1.92 -40.81
CA PRO A 32 9.57 -1.45 -40.52
C PRO A 32 10.09 -0.51 -41.63
N LYS A 33 9.28 0.47 -42.04
CA LYS A 33 9.61 1.48 -43.06
C LYS A 33 9.72 2.86 -42.38
N GLN A 34 10.72 3.64 -42.75
CA GLN A 34 10.91 5.04 -42.34
C GLN A 34 10.74 5.32 -40.83
N GLY A 35 11.08 4.35 -39.97
CA GLY A 35 10.96 4.49 -38.51
C GLY A 35 9.54 4.40 -37.95
N GLU A 36 8.52 4.07 -38.74
CA GLU A 36 7.13 3.91 -38.27
C GLU A 36 7.02 2.85 -37.17
N ALA A 37 7.67 1.69 -37.36
CA ALA A 37 7.74 0.66 -36.32
C ALA A 37 8.37 1.19 -35.02
N ASN A 38 9.38 2.07 -35.10
CA ASN A 38 9.98 2.67 -33.90
C ASN A 38 8.99 3.60 -33.19
N LYS A 39 8.27 4.45 -33.92
CA LYS A 39 7.22 5.32 -33.35
C LYS A 39 6.11 4.50 -32.70
N ALA A 40 5.66 3.43 -33.35
CA ALA A 40 4.63 2.54 -32.79
C ALA A 40 5.12 1.84 -31.51
N VAL A 41 6.36 1.36 -31.47
CA VAL A 41 6.97 0.76 -30.27
C VAL A 41 7.10 1.78 -29.15
N ILE A 42 7.53 3.01 -29.44
CA ILE A 42 7.60 4.10 -28.44
C ILE A 42 6.21 4.35 -27.84
N ASN A 43 5.18 4.47 -28.68
CA ASN A 43 3.81 4.71 -28.25
C ASN A 43 3.26 3.60 -27.34
N ILE A 44 3.46 2.33 -27.73
CA ILE A 44 2.94 1.21 -26.93
C ILE A 44 3.70 1.03 -25.62
N LEU A 45 5.02 1.26 -25.61
CA LEU A 45 5.82 1.23 -24.38
C LEU A 45 5.45 2.38 -23.44
N ALA A 46 5.23 3.59 -23.96
CA ALA A 46 4.79 4.72 -23.14
C ALA A 46 3.46 4.44 -22.46
N LYS A 47 2.50 3.83 -23.17
CA LYS A 47 1.23 3.36 -22.60
C LYS A 47 1.44 2.26 -21.57
N PHE A 48 2.26 1.25 -21.89
CA PHE A 48 2.52 0.12 -21.00
C PHE A 48 3.14 0.54 -19.66
N PHE A 49 4.14 1.41 -19.69
CA PHE A 49 4.79 1.94 -18.48
C PHE A 49 4.05 3.13 -17.86
N ASN A 50 2.97 3.61 -18.49
CA ASN A 50 2.21 4.80 -18.08
C ASN A 50 3.10 6.06 -17.93
N VAL A 51 3.90 6.34 -18.95
CA VAL A 51 4.82 7.50 -19.02
C VAL A 51 4.52 8.36 -20.25
N LYS A 52 5.06 9.58 -20.32
CA LYS A 52 4.88 10.44 -21.49
C LYS A 52 5.69 9.90 -22.67
N LEU A 53 5.28 10.19 -23.90
CA LEU A 53 6.00 9.77 -25.11
C LEU A 53 7.46 10.23 -25.12
N GLY A 54 7.73 11.44 -24.64
CA GLY A 54 9.09 12.00 -24.55
C GLY A 54 10.01 11.29 -23.55
N ASP A 55 9.45 10.47 -22.66
CA ASP A 55 10.19 9.70 -21.66
C ASP A 55 10.63 8.33 -22.16
N VAL A 56 10.25 7.94 -23.38
CA VAL A 56 10.62 6.66 -24.00
C VAL A 56 11.60 6.92 -25.13
N LYS A 57 12.87 6.56 -24.92
CA LYS A 57 13.94 6.82 -25.90
C LYS A 57 14.64 5.54 -26.32
N ILE A 58 14.81 5.35 -27.62
CA ILE A 58 15.70 4.30 -28.14
C ILE A 58 17.13 4.79 -27.94
N ILE A 59 17.92 4.08 -27.14
CA ILE A 59 19.33 4.41 -26.88
C ILE A 59 20.30 3.51 -27.66
N LYS A 60 19.85 2.33 -28.13
CA LYS A 60 20.65 1.43 -28.99
C LYS A 60 19.78 0.61 -29.93
N GLY A 61 20.30 0.27 -31.12
CA GLY A 61 19.69 -0.70 -32.02
C GLY A 61 18.50 -0.18 -32.85
N ALA A 62 18.39 1.14 -33.07
CA ALA A 62 17.25 1.75 -33.77
C ALA A 62 16.93 1.12 -35.16
N LYS A 63 17.93 0.55 -35.85
CA LYS A 63 17.79 -0.11 -37.16
C LYS A 63 17.60 -1.62 -37.12
N VAL A 64 17.71 -2.27 -35.96
CA VAL A 64 17.60 -3.73 -35.80
C VAL A 64 16.40 -4.13 -34.93
N LYS A 65 16.02 -5.42 -34.93
CA LYS A 65 14.88 -5.93 -34.15
C LYS A 65 15.12 -5.88 -32.63
N ASN A 66 16.36 -6.08 -32.19
CA ASN A 66 16.73 -6.01 -30.77
C ASN A 66 17.18 -4.59 -30.43
N LYS A 67 16.41 -3.90 -29.60
CA LYS A 67 16.61 -2.49 -29.26
C LYS A 67 16.83 -2.36 -27.76
N VAL A 68 17.49 -1.28 -27.36
CA VAL A 68 17.57 -0.88 -25.96
C VAL A 68 16.85 0.45 -25.80
N PHE A 69 15.94 0.52 -24.83
CA PHE A 69 15.17 1.71 -24.50
C PHE A 69 15.56 2.23 -23.12
N GLU A 70 15.69 3.55 -23.01
CA GLU A 70 15.62 4.26 -21.75
C GLU A 70 14.16 4.69 -21.54
N ILE A 71 13.59 4.31 -20.39
CA ILE A 71 12.26 4.73 -19.96
C ILE A 71 12.43 5.59 -18.70
N ARG A 72 12.10 6.87 -18.81
CA ARG A 72 12.11 7.83 -17.68
C ARG A 72 10.70 7.94 -17.09
N GLY A 73 10.61 8.43 -15.85
CA GLY A 73 9.31 8.68 -15.21
C GLY A 73 8.48 7.43 -14.86
N VAL A 74 9.04 6.21 -14.97
CA VAL A 74 8.36 5.00 -14.49
C VAL A 74 8.27 5.07 -12.98
N LYS A 75 7.06 5.22 -12.47
CA LYS A 75 6.81 5.29 -11.04
C LYS A 75 6.96 3.93 -10.41
N SER A 76 7.57 3.89 -9.23
CA SER A 76 7.54 2.67 -8.42
C SER A 76 6.10 2.36 -7.99
N GLN A 77 5.84 1.12 -7.57
CA GLN A 77 4.52 0.77 -7.01
C GLN A 77 4.19 1.63 -5.78
N ILE A 78 5.21 2.00 -5.00
CA ILE A 78 5.10 2.87 -3.82
C ILE A 78 4.64 4.27 -4.22
N GLU A 79 5.26 4.86 -5.23
CA GLU A 79 4.87 6.18 -5.75
C GLU A 79 3.45 6.16 -6.32
N LYS A 80 3.13 5.13 -7.09
CA LYS A 80 1.79 4.94 -7.66
C LYS A 80 0.72 4.79 -6.57
N ALA A 81 1.00 4.00 -5.53
CA ALA A 81 0.10 3.82 -4.40
C ALA A 81 -0.16 5.15 -3.66
N GLY A 82 0.90 5.92 -3.37
CA GLY A 82 0.77 7.24 -2.75
C GLY A 82 -0.06 8.22 -3.58
N GLU A 83 0.07 8.21 -4.90
CA GLU A 83 -0.74 9.07 -5.79
C GLU A 83 -2.21 8.66 -5.87
N ILE A 84 -2.49 7.35 -5.88
CA ILE A 84 -3.87 6.83 -5.88
C ILE A 84 -4.56 7.22 -4.57
N LEU A 85 -3.87 7.07 -3.43
CA LEU A 85 -4.37 7.51 -2.13
C LEU A 85 -4.69 9.00 -2.12
N LYS A 86 -3.79 9.86 -2.66
CA LYS A 86 -4.00 11.32 -2.75
C LYS A 86 -5.22 11.71 -3.59
N LYS A 87 -5.64 10.86 -4.52
CA LYS A 87 -6.83 11.05 -5.37
C LYS A 87 -8.11 10.47 -4.77
N GLY A 88 -8.09 10.05 -3.51
CA GLY A 88 -9.25 9.41 -2.84
C GLY A 88 -9.51 7.97 -3.30
N GLY A 89 -8.48 7.33 -3.87
CA GLY A 89 -8.49 5.92 -4.23
C GLY A 89 -8.16 5.00 -3.07
N ILE A 90 -8.38 3.70 -3.28
CA ILE A 90 -8.23 2.62 -2.32
C ILE A 90 -7.18 1.67 -2.82
N ILE A 91 -6.24 1.32 -1.94
CA ILE A 91 -5.19 0.37 -2.26
C ILE A 91 -5.27 -0.86 -1.36
N ALA A 92 -4.78 -1.98 -1.86
CA ALA A 92 -4.36 -3.10 -1.03
C ALA A 92 -2.83 -3.19 -1.02
N TYR A 93 -2.23 -3.45 0.14
CA TYR A 93 -0.79 -3.38 0.33
C TYR A 93 -0.28 -4.39 1.35
N PRO A 94 0.94 -4.94 1.18
CA PRO A 94 1.53 -5.86 2.14
C PRO A 94 1.85 -5.13 3.44
N THR A 95 1.87 -5.83 4.58
CA THR A 95 2.45 -5.32 5.85
C THR A 95 3.37 -6.40 6.44
N ASP A 96 3.99 -6.14 7.58
CA ASP A 96 4.68 -7.19 8.34
C ASP A 96 3.75 -8.34 8.75
N THR A 97 2.45 -8.08 8.92
CA THR A 97 1.47 -9.07 9.40
C THR A 97 0.70 -9.79 8.30
N VAL A 98 -0.25 -9.10 7.69
CA VAL A 98 -1.16 -9.57 6.63
C VAL A 98 -1.38 -8.40 5.67
N TYR A 99 -1.96 -8.64 4.50
CA TYR A 99 -2.29 -7.54 3.59
C TYR A 99 -3.33 -6.61 4.21
N GLY A 100 -3.08 -5.31 4.08
CA GLY A 100 -3.98 -4.24 4.45
C GLY A 100 -4.78 -3.73 3.26
N ILE A 101 -5.98 -3.22 3.51
CA ILE A 101 -6.72 -2.33 2.61
C ILE A 101 -6.74 -0.94 3.25
N GLY A 102 -6.48 0.10 2.45
CA GLY A 102 -6.34 1.44 2.96
C GLY A 102 -6.70 2.55 2.00
N CYS A 103 -7.10 3.67 2.59
CA CYS A 103 -7.41 4.95 1.95
C CYS A 103 -6.98 6.08 2.90
N ASN A 104 -7.08 7.33 2.47
CA ASN A 104 -6.87 8.47 3.36
C ASN A 104 -7.81 8.41 4.57
N ALA A 105 -7.26 8.45 5.79
CA ALA A 105 -8.05 8.41 7.03
C ALA A 105 -8.84 9.70 7.32
N PHE A 106 -8.54 10.78 6.60
CA PHE A 106 -9.26 12.06 6.68
C PHE A 106 -10.34 12.23 5.59
N ASP A 107 -10.44 11.30 4.64
CA ASP A 107 -11.41 11.37 3.55
C ASP A 107 -12.59 10.44 3.82
N ASP A 108 -13.66 10.98 4.41
CA ASP A 108 -14.87 10.22 4.74
C ASP A 108 -15.53 9.55 3.52
N LYS A 109 -15.36 10.11 2.31
CA LYS A 109 -15.87 9.44 1.09
C LYS A 109 -15.08 8.17 0.81
N ALA A 110 -13.75 8.22 0.94
CA ALA A 110 -12.91 7.04 0.76
C ALA A 110 -13.09 6.02 1.89
N VAL A 111 -13.25 6.47 3.14
CA VAL A 111 -13.56 5.61 4.29
C VAL A 111 -14.87 4.86 4.08
N LYS A 112 -15.92 5.54 3.61
CA LYS A 112 -17.22 4.91 3.30
C LYS A 112 -17.07 3.82 2.25
N LYS A 113 -16.32 4.06 1.18
CA LYS A 113 -16.04 3.03 0.16
C LYS A 113 -15.36 1.79 0.75
N ILE A 114 -14.42 1.94 1.68
CA ILE A 114 -13.80 0.78 2.37
C ILE A 114 -14.84 -0.01 3.18
N LEU A 115 -15.72 0.69 3.91
CA LEU A 115 -16.79 0.04 4.67
C LEU A 115 -17.71 -0.76 3.76
N ASP A 116 -18.10 -0.17 2.63
CA ASP A 116 -18.95 -0.78 1.60
C ASP A 116 -18.27 -2.02 0.98
N ILE A 117 -17.01 -1.89 0.54
CA ILE A 117 -16.22 -2.99 -0.04
C ILE A 117 -16.11 -4.18 0.93
N LYS A 118 -15.97 -3.91 2.23
CA LYS A 118 -15.80 -4.97 3.24
C LYS A 118 -17.12 -5.56 3.74
N GLY A 119 -18.26 -4.98 3.35
CA GLY A 119 -19.57 -5.32 3.91
C GLY A 119 -19.63 -5.08 5.42
N ARG A 120 -18.99 -4.00 5.89
CA ARG A 120 -18.83 -3.72 7.33
C ARG A 120 -19.85 -2.69 7.79
N VAL A 121 -20.56 -2.99 8.88
CA VAL A 121 -21.51 -2.07 9.52
C VAL A 121 -20.75 -0.85 10.10
N PRO A 122 -21.25 0.39 9.95
CA PRO A 122 -20.56 1.63 10.36
C PRO A 122 -20.10 1.71 11.83
N ASN A 123 -20.72 0.98 12.76
CA ASN A 123 -20.36 1.01 14.19
C ASN A 123 -19.02 0.33 14.53
N ASN A 124 -18.40 -0.31 13.55
CA ASN A 124 -17.14 -1.02 13.73
C ASN A 124 -15.94 -0.10 13.47
N ALA A 125 -15.24 0.27 14.54
CA ALA A 125 -14.02 1.05 14.48
C ALA A 125 -12.97 0.43 13.53
N LEU A 126 -12.36 1.28 12.72
CA LEU A 126 -11.21 0.99 11.86
C LEU A 126 -9.91 1.29 12.61
N LEU A 127 -8.82 0.67 12.18
CA LEU A 127 -7.48 1.07 12.60
C LEU A 127 -6.91 2.05 11.58
N VAL A 128 -5.92 2.83 12.00
CA VAL A 128 -5.16 3.71 11.13
C VAL A 128 -3.68 3.34 11.19
N ALA A 129 -3.02 3.30 10.03
CA ALA A 129 -1.59 3.14 9.90
C ALA A 129 -0.91 4.50 9.71
N VAL A 130 0.25 4.67 10.34
CA VAL A 130 1.11 5.87 10.27
C VAL A 130 2.54 5.50 9.91
N SER A 131 3.30 6.46 9.37
CA SER A 131 4.72 6.28 9.01
C SER A 131 5.68 6.53 10.16
N ASP A 132 5.29 7.38 11.12
CA ASP A 132 6.15 7.86 12.20
C ASP A 132 5.32 8.41 13.37
N PHE A 133 5.99 8.70 14.49
CA PHE A 133 5.33 9.22 15.70
C PHE A 133 4.77 10.63 15.53
N ARG A 134 5.38 11.46 14.67
CA ARG A 134 4.86 12.81 14.40
C ARG A 134 3.47 12.71 13.75
N MET A 135 3.33 11.85 12.74
CA MET A 135 2.05 11.57 12.09
C MET A 135 1.03 10.94 13.04
N MET A 136 1.48 10.06 13.95
CA MET A 136 0.63 9.50 15.01
C MET A 136 0.05 10.62 15.90
N GLU A 137 0.90 11.51 16.38
CA GLU A 137 0.53 12.59 17.28
C GLU A 137 -0.40 13.63 16.62
N GLU A 138 -0.56 13.64 15.29
CA GLU A 138 -1.59 14.45 14.63
C GLU A 138 -3.02 13.97 14.90
N ILE A 139 -3.20 12.68 15.20
CA ILE A 139 -4.52 12.03 15.24
C ILE A 139 -4.90 11.43 16.60
N VAL A 140 -3.94 11.29 17.51
CA VAL A 140 -4.18 10.81 18.87
C VAL A 140 -3.53 11.71 19.91
N PHE A 141 -4.09 11.71 21.12
CA PHE A 141 -3.42 12.25 22.30
C PHE A 141 -2.53 11.16 22.89
N VAL A 142 -1.23 11.46 23.04
CA VAL A 142 -0.22 10.53 23.56
C VAL A 142 0.46 11.16 24.77
N LYS A 143 0.41 10.49 25.91
CA LYS A 143 1.18 10.86 27.10
C LYS A 143 2.60 10.32 27.00
N GLU A 144 3.55 10.95 27.69
CA GLU A 144 4.96 10.54 27.64
C GLU A 144 5.16 9.06 28.03
N LYS A 145 4.48 8.57 29.07
CA LYS A 145 4.54 7.15 29.47
C LYS A 145 4.01 6.21 28.37
N GLU A 146 2.95 6.60 27.67
CA GLU A 146 2.39 5.83 26.55
C GLU A 146 3.35 5.83 25.36
N ARG A 147 3.99 6.97 25.06
CA ARG A 147 5.01 7.09 24.02
C ARG A 147 6.19 6.15 24.26
N ARG A 148 6.79 6.20 25.45
CA ARG A 148 7.92 5.32 25.85
C ARG A 148 7.54 3.84 25.79
N PHE A 149 6.30 3.49 26.11
CA PHE A 149 5.82 2.12 25.98
C PHE A 149 5.69 1.70 24.52
N MET A 150 5.07 2.53 23.67
CA MET A 150 4.88 2.24 22.25
C MET A 150 6.20 2.14 21.47
N GLU A 151 7.20 2.96 21.80
CA GLU A 151 8.55 2.93 21.16
C GLU A 151 9.24 1.57 21.26
N LYS A 152 8.86 0.72 22.22
CA LYS A 152 9.40 -0.64 22.38
C LYS A 152 8.81 -1.63 21.37
N PHE A 153 7.66 -1.30 20.78
CA PHE A 153 6.87 -2.21 19.95
C PHE A 153 6.57 -1.67 18.56
N LEU A 154 6.86 -0.39 18.30
CA LEU A 154 6.66 0.28 17.03
C LEU A 154 8.00 0.72 16.42
N PRO A 155 8.20 0.55 15.09
CA PRO A 155 7.33 -0.17 14.16
C PRO A 155 7.18 -1.66 14.51
N GLY A 156 6.01 -2.25 14.25
CA GLY A 156 5.78 -3.64 14.58
C GLY A 156 4.36 -4.18 14.42
N PRO A 157 4.16 -5.44 14.86
CA PRO A 157 2.90 -6.17 14.72
C PRO A 157 1.89 -5.82 15.81
N ILE A 158 1.96 -4.63 16.41
CA ILE A 158 1.08 -4.18 17.50
C ILE A 158 0.30 -2.94 17.06
N ALA A 159 -0.99 -2.90 17.39
CA ALA A 159 -1.82 -1.71 17.29
C ALA A 159 -2.25 -1.25 18.69
N PHE A 160 -2.25 0.05 18.92
CA PHE A 160 -2.58 0.68 20.21
C PHE A 160 -3.83 1.53 20.10
N ILE A 161 -4.80 1.31 20.99
CA ILE A 161 -6.00 2.14 21.11
C ILE A 161 -5.70 3.29 22.09
N LEU A 162 -5.94 4.51 21.61
CA LEU A 162 -5.66 5.76 22.30
C LEU A 162 -6.83 6.75 22.12
N PRO A 163 -6.94 7.80 22.95
CA PRO A 163 -7.90 8.88 22.74
C PRO A 163 -7.66 9.59 21.40
N LYS A 164 -8.72 9.71 20.58
CA LYS A 164 -8.61 10.34 19.26
C LYS A 164 -8.63 11.87 19.37
N LYS A 165 -7.95 12.55 18.44
CA LYS A 165 -8.09 13.99 18.21
C LYS A 165 -9.30 14.28 17.29
N PRO A 166 -9.85 15.51 17.30
CA PRO A 166 -10.99 15.89 16.46
C PRO A 166 -10.77 15.73 14.95
N LYS A 167 -9.51 15.72 14.48
CA LYS A 167 -9.14 15.55 13.07
C LYS A 167 -9.61 14.22 12.47
N ILE A 168 -9.88 13.22 13.31
CA ILE A 168 -10.42 11.91 12.90
C ILE A 168 -11.94 11.92 13.02
N SER A 169 -12.61 11.66 11.89
CA SER A 169 -14.07 11.53 11.80
C SER A 169 -14.61 10.40 12.67
N ASP A 170 -15.81 10.60 13.20
CA ASP A 170 -16.54 9.56 13.94
C ASP A 170 -16.93 8.38 13.04
N LEU A 171 -16.93 8.57 11.71
CA LEU A 171 -17.09 7.47 10.74
C LEU A 171 -15.95 6.45 10.86
N VAL A 172 -14.72 6.90 11.12
CA VAL A 172 -13.55 6.02 11.28
C VAL A 172 -13.63 5.22 12.57
N THR A 173 -14.12 5.84 13.64
CA THR A 173 -14.14 5.23 14.98
C THR A 173 -15.46 4.55 15.34
N GLY A 174 -16.47 4.64 14.47
CA GLY A 174 -17.83 4.19 14.77
C GLY A 174 -18.42 4.92 15.97
N GLY A 175 -18.22 6.25 16.04
CA GLY A 175 -18.69 7.11 17.13
C GLY A 175 -17.87 7.06 18.42
N LYS A 176 -16.83 6.22 18.51
CA LYS A 176 -15.99 6.12 19.71
C LYS A 176 -15.07 7.34 19.85
N LYS A 177 -14.75 7.69 21.10
CA LYS A 177 -13.74 8.73 21.44
C LYS A 177 -12.29 8.22 21.35
N THR A 178 -12.10 6.97 20.96
CA THR A 178 -10.80 6.33 20.82
C THR A 178 -10.59 5.80 19.41
N ILE A 179 -9.33 5.63 19.03
CA ILE A 179 -8.93 5.08 17.73
C ILE A 179 -7.74 4.14 17.94
N GLY A 180 -7.70 3.05 17.18
CA GLY A 180 -6.54 2.16 17.14
C GLY A 180 -5.55 2.59 16.08
N ILE A 181 -4.30 2.81 16.47
CA ILE A 181 -3.20 3.20 15.59
C ILE A 181 -2.16 2.09 15.50
N ARG A 182 -1.54 1.97 14.33
CA ARG A 182 -0.42 1.07 14.10
C ARG A 182 0.68 1.74 13.29
N MET A 183 1.93 1.41 13.58
CA MET A 183 3.07 1.70 12.72
C MET A 183 3.65 0.37 12.23
N PRO A 184 3.34 -0.09 11.01
CA PRO A 184 3.77 -1.40 10.52
C PRO A 184 5.29 -1.51 10.34
N ASP A 185 5.89 -2.66 10.68
CA ASP A 185 7.32 -2.94 10.44
C ASP A 185 7.57 -3.41 8.98
N SER A 186 7.19 -2.57 8.03
CA SER A 186 7.40 -2.80 6.60
C SER A 186 7.87 -1.53 5.95
N LYS A 187 9.10 -1.55 5.44
CA LYS A 187 9.71 -0.40 4.76
C LYS A 187 8.83 0.10 3.61
N GLU A 188 8.33 -0.80 2.77
CA GLU A 188 7.44 -0.46 1.66
C GLU A 188 6.16 0.21 2.16
N THR A 189 5.55 -0.31 3.24
CA THR A 189 4.34 0.26 3.83
C THR A 189 4.59 1.66 4.37
N LEU A 190 5.66 1.84 5.14
CA LEU A 190 6.02 3.13 5.72
C LEU A 190 6.30 4.16 4.60
N GLU A 191 6.98 3.74 3.53
CA GLU A 191 7.22 4.60 2.36
C GLU A 191 5.93 4.96 1.62
N ILE A 192 4.97 4.03 1.46
CA ILE A 192 3.65 4.33 0.87
C ILE A 192 2.94 5.41 1.69
N ILE A 193 2.88 5.25 3.01
CA ILE A 193 2.21 6.20 3.92
C ILE A 193 2.90 7.56 3.88
N THR A 194 4.25 7.56 3.89
CA THR A 194 5.07 8.77 3.78
C THR A 194 4.80 9.50 2.46
N LYS A 195 4.75 8.78 1.34
CA LYS A 195 4.47 9.35 0.01
C LYS A 195 3.04 9.85 -0.12
N ALA A 196 2.07 9.19 0.52
CA ALA A 196 0.69 9.65 0.61
C ALA A 196 0.60 10.98 1.40
N GLY A 197 1.40 11.11 2.46
CA GLY A 197 1.50 12.33 3.26
C GLY A 197 0.40 12.48 4.31
N PHE A 198 -0.30 11.38 4.65
CA PHE A 198 -1.34 11.34 5.66
C PHE A 198 -1.49 9.93 6.25
N PRO A 199 -2.06 9.78 7.45
CA PRO A 199 -2.44 8.49 8.00
C PRO A 199 -3.45 7.78 7.07
N ILE A 200 -3.32 6.47 6.93
CA ILE A 200 -4.24 5.68 6.10
C ILE A 200 -5.09 4.77 6.96
N ILE A 201 -6.35 4.56 6.59
CA ILE A 201 -7.14 3.45 7.13
C ILE A 201 -6.35 2.16 6.91
N THR A 202 -6.32 1.29 7.92
CA THR A 202 -5.74 -0.04 7.82
C THR A 202 -6.66 -1.07 8.43
N THR A 203 -7.01 -2.08 7.65
CA THR A 203 -7.73 -3.27 8.10
C THR A 203 -7.33 -4.40 7.15
N SER A 204 -7.55 -5.66 7.52
CA SER A 204 -7.13 -6.77 6.68
C SER A 204 -7.85 -6.74 5.32
N ALA A 205 -7.12 -7.03 4.23
CA ALA A 205 -7.60 -7.00 2.86
C ALA A 205 -8.46 -8.24 2.52
N ASN A 206 -9.58 -8.38 3.22
CA ASN A 206 -10.56 -9.44 3.00
C ASN A 206 -11.98 -8.95 3.35
N PHE A 207 -12.99 -9.66 2.87
CA PHE A 207 -14.37 -9.46 3.35
C PHE A 207 -14.46 -9.76 4.84
N SER A 208 -15.34 -9.05 5.55
CA SER A 208 -15.53 -9.26 6.99
C SER A 208 -15.81 -10.74 7.31
N GLY A 209 -15.13 -11.29 8.32
CA GLY A 209 -15.24 -12.70 8.72
C GLY A 209 -14.40 -13.70 7.91
N LYS A 210 -13.82 -13.32 6.76
CA LYS A 210 -12.94 -14.19 5.98
C LYS A 210 -11.49 -14.18 6.49
N LYS A 211 -10.69 -15.15 6.02
CA LYS A 211 -9.24 -15.21 6.28
C LYS A 211 -8.53 -14.00 5.65
N PRO A 212 -7.61 -13.33 6.37
CA PRO A 212 -6.78 -12.28 5.78
C PRO A 212 -5.89 -12.78 4.65
N ALA A 213 -5.76 -11.96 3.60
CA ALA A 213 -4.80 -12.18 2.51
C ALA A 213 -3.35 -12.06 3.03
N VAL A 214 -2.45 -12.90 2.51
CA VAL A 214 -1.00 -12.87 2.86
C VAL A 214 -0.09 -12.72 1.64
N LYS A 215 -0.68 -12.83 0.45
CA LYS A 215 -0.09 -12.52 -0.86
C LYS A 215 -1.14 -11.78 -1.71
N SER A 216 -0.70 -11.08 -2.74
CA SER A 216 -1.56 -10.25 -3.60
C SER A 216 -2.66 -11.05 -4.30
N GLU A 217 -2.37 -12.31 -4.66
CA GLU A 217 -3.33 -13.17 -5.35
C GLU A 217 -4.48 -13.65 -4.45
N ASP A 218 -4.36 -13.50 -3.13
CA ASP A 218 -5.45 -13.82 -2.18
C ASP A 218 -6.49 -12.69 -2.08
N ILE A 219 -6.29 -11.55 -2.76
CA ILE A 219 -7.13 -10.36 -2.62
C ILE A 219 -8.32 -10.44 -3.57
N ASP A 220 -9.47 -10.82 -3.02
CA ASP A 220 -10.75 -10.83 -3.73
C ASP A 220 -11.47 -9.46 -3.73
N LEU A 221 -10.89 -8.45 -3.07
CA LEU A 221 -11.50 -7.13 -2.94
C LEU A 221 -11.24 -6.26 -4.18
N LYS A 222 -12.28 -5.60 -4.67
CA LYS A 222 -12.15 -4.61 -5.75
C LYS A 222 -11.54 -3.32 -5.20
N VAL A 223 -10.27 -3.08 -5.53
CA VAL A 223 -9.50 -1.88 -5.15
C VAL A 223 -8.91 -1.19 -6.40
N ASP A 224 -8.49 0.07 -6.27
CA ASP A 224 -7.92 0.82 -7.39
C ASP A 224 -6.48 0.38 -7.71
N PHE A 225 -5.77 -0.19 -6.73
CA PHE A 225 -4.43 -0.75 -6.93
C PHE A 225 -4.04 -1.76 -5.86
N VAL A 226 -3.32 -2.79 -6.29
CA VAL A 226 -2.70 -3.79 -5.40
C VAL A 226 -1.19 -3.62 -5.48
N VAL A 227 -0.55 -3.44 -4.32
CA VAL A 227 0.90 -3.42 -4.21
C VAL A 227 1.40 -4.85 -4.03
N GLU A 228 2.31 -5.28 -4.90
CA GLU A 228 2.96 -6.58 -4.79
C GLU A 228 3.95 -6.62 -3.63
N GLY A 229 3.98 -7.73 -2.88
CA GLY A 229 4.90 -7.94 -1.77
C GLY A 229 4.57 -9.16 -0.93
N LYS A 230 5.27 -9.29 0.21
CA LYS A 230 5.13 -10.45 1.10
C LYS A 230 4.88 -10.00 2.52
N CYS A 231 4.06 -10.77 3.24
CA CYS A 231 3.85 -10.58 4.67
C CYS A 231 4.78 -11.50 5.48
N LYS A 232 5.48 -10.94 6.46
CA LYS A 232 6.47 -11.65 7.30
C LYS A 232 5.79 -12.67 8.23
N TYR A 233 4.80 -12.23 9.01
CA TYR A 233 4.21 -13.02 10.07
C TYR A 233 3.00 -13.86 9.64
N LYS A 234 2.25 -13.41 8.62
CA LYS A 234 1.02 -14.07 8.13
C LYS A 234 -0.07 -14.25 9.20
N LYS A 235 0.06 -13.52 10.31
CA LYS A 235 -0.84 -13.49 11.47
C LYS A 235 -1.23 -12.03 11.75
N PRO A 236 -2.50 -11.72 12.05
CA PRO A 236 -2.92 -10.35 12.37
C PRO A 236 -2.16 -9.75 13.56
N SER A 237 -2.12 -8.42 13.64
CA SER A 237 -1.52 -7.70 14.76
C SER A 237 -2.25 -7.93 16.09
N THR A 238 -1.52 -7.88 17.20
CA THR A 238 -2.13 -7.72 18.53
C THR A 238 -2.73 -6.32 18.66
N ILE A 239 -3.88 -6.19 19.31
CA ILE A 239 -4.53 -4.90 19.60
C ILE A 239 -4.55 -4.70 21.12
N VAL A 240 -4.01 -3.57 21.57
CA VAL A 240 -3.87 -3.22 22.98
C VAL A 240 -4.61 -1.92 23.25
N ASP A 241 -5.48 -1.91 24.25
CA ASP A 241 -6.08 -0.70 24.79
C ASP A 241 -5.17 -0.13 25.87
N LEU A 242 -4.52 1.00 25.59
CA LEU A 242 -3.60 1.63 26.55
C LEU A 242 -4.33 2.42 27.64
N ILE A 243 -5.61 2.75 27.45
CA ILE A 243 -6.44 3.42 28.46
C ILE A 243 -6.82 2.40 29.52
N LYS A 244 -7.29 1.23 29.08
CA LYS A 244 -7.67 0.12 29.97
C LYS A 244 -6.50 -0.78 30.36
N LYS A 245 -5.36 -0.64 29.68
CA LYS A 245 -4.16 -1.49 29.84
C LYS A 245 -4.47 -2.97 29.62
N THR A 246 -5.26 -3.27 28.60
CA THR A 246 -5.72 -4.65 28.29
C THR A 246 -5.46 -5.01 26.84
N ILE A 247 -5.30 -6.30 26.58
CA ILE A 247 -5.27 -6.82 25.21
C ILE A 247 -6.71 -7.03 24.75
N VAL A 248 -7.10 -6.34 23.67
CA VAL A 248 -8.44 -6.44 23.07
C VAL A 248 -8.50 -7.60 22.07
N ARG A 249 -7.37 -7.89 21.40
CA ARG A 249 -7.23 -9.01 20.49
C ARG A 249 -5.80 -9.52 20.51
N GLU A 250 -5.63 -10.81 20.74
CA GLU A 250 -4.35 -11.48 20.59
C GLU A 250 -4.00 -11.67 19.12
N GLY A 251 -2.76 -11.36 18.77
CA GLY A 251 -2.23 -11.53 17.42
C GLY A 251 -0.75 -11.87 17.48
N GLU A 252 -0.02 -11.40 16.48
CA GLU A 252 1.43 -11.44 16.52
C GLU A 252 1.98 -10.49 17.60
N GLY A 253 2.99 -10.94 18.35
CA GLY A 253 3.59 -10.16 19.45
C GLY A 253 2.82 -10.12 20.78
N ALA A 254 1.72 -10.86 20.93
CA ALA A 254 0.86 -10.82 22.14
C ALA A 254 1.61 -11.15 23.43
N GLU A 255 2.45 -12.19 23.43
CA GLU A 255 3.21 -12.62 24.62
C GLU A 255 4.17 -11.54 25.13
N LYS A 256 4.81 -10.79 24.22
CA LYS A 256 5.69 -9.67 24.59
C LYS A 256 4.90 -8.54 25.25
N ILE A 257 3.69 -8.26 24.76
CA ILE A 257 2.81 -7.26 25.36
C ILE A 257 2.33 -7.70 26.75
N LYS A 258 1.90 -8.96 26.93
CA LYS A 258 1.48 -9.49 28.24
C LYS A 258 2.55 -9.25 29.29
N LYS A 259 3.79 -9.63 28.98
CA LYS A 259 4.94 -9.44 29.88
C LYS A 259 5.19 -7.97 30.19
N ALA A 260 5.16 -7.09 29.18
CA ALA A 260 5.44 -5.67 29.38
C ALA A 260 4.34 -4.94 30.17
N LEU A 261 3.07 -5.29 29.95
CA LEU A 261 1.95 -4.76 30.73
C LEU A 261 2.07 -5.14 32.21
N SER A 262 2.49 -6.37 32.52
CA SER A 262 2.69 -6.84 33.91
C SER A 262 3.93 -6.28 34.59
N THR A 263 4.85 -5.62 33.88
CA THR A 263 6.06 -5.03 34.49
C THR A 263 5.99 -3.52 34.59
N GLU A 264 5.36 -2.83 33.65
CA GLU A 264 5.44 -1.35 33.53
C GLU A 264 4.19 -0.61 34.00
N PHE A 265 3.08 -1.33 34.14
CA PHE A 265 1.79 -0.79 34.56
C PHE A 265 1.20 -1.44 35.81
N SER A 266 1.90 -2.42 36.38
CA SER A 266 1.66 -2.91 37.74
C SER A 266 1.89 -1.77 38.72
N LEU A 267 0.89 -1.58 39.60
CA LEU A 267 0.91 -0.62 40.70
C LEU A 267 1.98 -1.01 41.73
#